data_AF-A0A5E4N2K1-F1
#
_entry.id   AF-A0A5E4N2K1-F1
#
_cell.length_a   1.000
_cell.length_b   1.000
_cell.length_c   1.000
_cell.angle_alpha   90.00
_cell.angle_beta   90.00
_cell.angle_gamma   90.00
#
_symmetry.space_group_name_H-M   'P 1'
#
loop_
_entity.id
_entity.type
_entity.pdbx_description
1 polymer ?
#
loop_
_entity_poly.entity_id
_entity_poly.type
_entity_poly.pdbx_seq_one_letter_code
_entity_poly.pdbx_strand_id
1 'polypeptide(L)'
;YLFIGTQLRTRYVGLNEINDLFSCILRRGVISDDDIIIGAKKLADEFEDFNPAELARQIESFNILFSSELESCNSVFDMTKLLVIENYNLITSFPDLLTTFYLFLTLPVTVASAERSFSKLKLIKSYLRNTLSQTRLSGLAMISIENERAKKSNMSALIKSFAQD
;
A
#
# COMPACT_ATOMS: atom_id res chain seq x y z
N TYR A 1 -9.78 14.80 -3.04
CA TYR A 1 -10.33 13.48 -3.43
C TYR A 1 -9.57 12.92 -4.63
N LEU A 2 -9.36 13.73 -5.68
CA LEU A 2 -8.46 13.41 -6.80
C LEU A 2 -7.06 13.00 -6.32
N PHE A 3 -6.46 13.76 -5.41
CA PHE A 3 -5.07 13.56 -4.93
C PHE A 3 -4.77 12.20 -4.28
N ILE A 4 -5.74 11.60 -3.56
CA ILE A 4 -5.55 10.30 -2.90
C ILE A 4 -5.78 9.17 -3.91
N GLY A 5 -6.77 9.31 -4.80
CA GLY A 5 -7.01 8.34 -5.88
C GLY A 5 -5.87 8.32 -6.91
N THR A 6 -5.29 9.48 -7.21
CA THR A 6 -4.10 9.59 -8.06
C THR A 6 -2.88 8.99 -7.36
N GLN A 7 -2.62 9.29 -6.08
CA GLN A 7 -1.50 8.67 -5.36
C GLN A 7 -1.62 7.14 -5.24
N LEU A 8 -2.83 6.60 -5.07
CA LEU A 8 -3.06 5.15 -5.03
C LEU A 8 -2.80 4.51 -6.40
N ARG A 9 -3.26 5.15 -7.48
CA ARG A 9 -2.97 4.67 -8.83
C ARG A 9 -1.47 4.76 -9.15
N THR A 10 -0.78 5.82 -8.74
CA THR A 10 0.68 5.95 -8.87
C THR A 10 1.41 4.84 -8.10
N ARG A 11 0.95 4.46 -6.91
CA ARG A 11 1.55 3.35 -6.13
C ARG A 11 1.28 1.96 -6.71
N TYR A 12 0.09 1.74 -7.28
CA TYR A 12 -0.22 0.48 -7.98
C TYR A 12 0.62 0.32 -9.25
N VAL A 13 0.80 1.40 -10.02
CA VAL A 13 1.74 1.42 -11.15
C VAL A 13 3.16 1.15 -10.67
N GLY A 14 3.58 1.75 -9.54
CA GLY A 14 4.85 1.44 -8.90
C GLY A 14 5.01 -0.02 -8.48
N LEU A 15 3.92 -0.75 -8.17
CA LEU A 15 3.99 -2.19 -7.87
C LEU A 15 4.29 -3.03 -9.12
N ASN A 16 3.79 -2.62 -10.28
CA ASN A 16 4.15 -3.25 -11.56
C ASN A 16 5.59 -2.93 -11.94
N GLU A 17 6.05 -1.70 -11.71
CA GLU A 17 7.46 -1.31 -11.90
C GLU A 17 8.39 -2.11 -10.99
N ILE A 18 8.00 -2.35 -9.73
CA ILE A 18 8.71 -3.26 -8.82
C ILE A 18 8.70 -4.69 -9.38
N ASN A 19 7.56 -5.19 -9.87
CA ASN A 19 7.51 -6.52 -10.48
C ASN A 19 8.46 -6.65 -11.69
N ASP A 20 8.61 -5.58 -12.48
CA ASP A 20 9.56 -5.52 -13.59
C ASP A 20 11.01 -5.40 -13.10
N LEU A 21 11.26 -4.70 -12.00
CA LEU A 21 12.57 -4.56 -11.37
C LEU A 21 13.10 -5.90 -10.84
N PHE A 22 12.22 -6.70 -10.23
CA PHE A 22 12.55 -8.03 -9.70
C PHE A 22 12.30 -9.16 -10.72
N SER A 23 12.08 -8.83 -12.00
CA SER A 23 11.78 -9.81 -13.04
C SER A 23 12.88 -10.86 -13.24
N CYS A 24 14.14 -10.52 -12.95
CA CYS A 24 15.30 -11.42 -12.97
C CYS A 24 15.20 -12.57 -11.95
N ILE A 25 14.42 -12.39 -10.88
CA ILE A 25 14.16 -13.41 -9.86
C ILE A 25 12.82 -14.10 -10.12
N LEU A 26 11.85 -13.39 -10.68
CA LEU A 26 10.48 -13.86 -10.82
C LEU A 26 10.25 -14.74 -12.06
N ARG A 27 10.96 -14.51 -13.17
CA ARG A 27 10.75 -15.27 -14.43
C ARG A 27 11.62 -16.52 -14.51
N ARG A 28 11.26 -17.57 -13.80
CA ARG A 28 12.09 -18.77 -13.73
C ARG A 28 12.28 -19.50 -15.07
N GLY A 29 13.50 -19.97 -15.33
CA GLY A 29 13.83 -20.96 -16.36
C GLY A 29 13.82 -20.47 -17.83
N VAL A 30 13.46 -19.22 -18.10
CA VAL A 30 13.42 -18.62 -19.45
C VAL A 30 14.04 -17.23 -19.46
N ILE A 31 15.14 -17.03 -18.75
CA ILE A 31 15.87 -15.76 -18.76
C ILE A 31 17.22 -16.02 -19.39
N SER A 32 17.60 -15.20 -20.37
CA SER A 32 18.95 -15.18 -20.92
C SER A 32 19.91 -14.59 -19.89
N ASP A 33 21.14 -15.07 -19.81
CA ASP A 33 22.14 -14.54 -18.86
C ASP A 33 22.27 -13.00 -18.95
N ASP A 34 22.09 -12.44 -20.14
CA ASP A 34 22.06 -10.99 -20.39
C ASP A 34 20.92 -10.28 -19.62
N ASP A 35 19.74 -10.89 -19.54
CA ASP A 35 18.58 -10.32 -18.85
C ASP A 35 18.75 -10.36 -17.32
N ILE A 36 19.43 -11.38 -16.79
CA ILE A 36 19.79 -11.43 -15.36
C ILE A 36 20.75 -10.29 -15.02
N ILE A 37 21.76 -10.06 -15.87
CA ILE A 37 22.73 -8.98 -15.69
C ILE A 37 22.05 -7.61 -15.78
N ILE A 38 21.12 -7.43 -16.73
CA ILE A 38 20.34 -6.19 -16.86
C ILE A 38 19.47 -5.97 -15.62
N GLY A 39 18.78 -7.01 -15.13
CA GLY A 39 17.96 -6.92 -13.91
C GLY A 39 18.78 -6.60 -12.66
N ALA A 40 19.94 -7.26 -12.49
CA ALA A 40 20.84 -7.00 -11.38
C ALA A 40 21.41 -5.57 -11.41
N LYS A 41 21.74 -5.04 -12.60
CA LYS A 41 22.16 -3.64 -12.77
C LYS A 41 21.06 -2.67 -12.38
N LYS A 42 19.82 -2.89 -12.83
CA LYS A 42 18.67 -2.05 -12.46
C LYS A 42 18.45 -2.03 -10.94
N LEU A 43 18.56 -3.19 -10.28
CA LEU A 43 18.45 -3.29 -8.83
C LEU A 43 19.56 -2.52 -8.10
N ALA A 44 20.80 -2.62 -8.60
CA ALA A 44 21.92 -1.88 -8.04
C ALA A 44 21.80 -0.36 -8.27
N ASP A 45 21.30 0.08 -9.42
CA ASP A 45 21.07 1.50 -9.71
C ASP A 45 19.97 2.09 -8.83
N GLU A 46 18.92 1.32 -8.52
CA GLU A 46 17.76 1.81 -7.74
C GLU A 46 18.02 1.82 -6.23
N PHE A 47 18.76 0.83 -5.71
CA PHE A 47 18.94 0.64 -4.27
C PHE A 47 20.37 0.94 -3.79
N GLU A 48 21.36 1.12 -4.66
CA GLU A 48 22.80 1.34 -4.38
C GLU A 48 23.47 0.31 -3.42
N ASP A 49 22.72 -0.70 -2.96
CA ASP A 49 23.12 -1.67 -1.93
C ASP A 49 23.74 -2.94 -2.51
N PHE A 50 23.74 -3.11 -3.83
CA PHE A 50 24.10 -4.37 -4.48
C PHE A 50 25.29 -4.22 -5.42
N ASN A 51 26.15 -5.25 -5.48
CA ASN A 51 27.07 -5.42 -6.60
C ASN A 51 26.34 -6.17 -7.73
N PRO A 52 26.10 -5.56 -8.91
CA PRO A 52 25.34 -6.19 -9.98
C PRO A 52 25.93 -7.52 -10.44
N ALA A 53 27.27 -7.62 -10.49
CA ALA A 53 27.96 -8.81 -10.97
C ALA A 53 27.83 -9.97 -9.97
N GLU A 54 27.94 -9.67 -8.68
CA GLU A 54 27.85 -10.70 -7.64
C GLU A 54 26.40 -11.17 -7.45
N LEU A 55 25.43 -10.25 -7.52
CA LEU A 55 24.00 -10.59 -7.52
C LEU A 55 23.64 -11.50 -8.70
N ALA A 56 24.09 -11.17 -9.92
CA ALA A 56 23.84 -12.02 -11.09
C ALA A 56 24.44 -13.43 -10.92
N ARG A 57 25.68 -13.51 -10.44
CA ARG A 57 26.37 -14.79 -10.18
C ARG A 57 25.67 -15.62 -9.10
N GLN A 58 25.16 -14.97 -8.06
CA GLN A 58 24.39 -15.61 -6.99
C GLN A 58 23.04 -16.13 -7.50
N ILE A 59 22.33 -15.37 -8.33
CA ILE A 59 21.08 -15.82 -8.96
C ILE A 59 21.33 -17.06 -9.84
N GLU A 60 22.38 -17.03 -10.67
CA GLU A 60 22.74 -18.15 -11.54
C GLU A 60 23.11 -19.39 -10.71
N SER A 61 23.99 -19.22 -9.73
CA SER A 61 24.41 -20.32 -8.85
C SER A 61 23.24 -20.89 -8.05
N PHE A 62 22.30 -20.07 -7.61
CA PHE A 62 21.08 -20.51 -6.92
C PHE A 62 20.17 -21.31 -7.86
N ASN A 63 19.96 -20.83 -9.09
CA ASN A 63 19.15 -21.51 -10.10
C ASN A 63 19.72 -22.89 -10.48
N ILE A 64 21.06 -23.02 -10.53
CA ILE A 64 21.73 -24.29 -10.81
C ILE A 64 21.65 -25.23 -9.60
N LEU A 65 21.94 -24.73 -8.40
CA LEU A 65 22.02 -25.57 -7.20
C LEU A 65 20.66 -26.14 -6.79
N PHE A 66 19.59 -25.39 -7.00
CA PHE A 66 18.24 -25.75 -6.55
C PHE A 66 17.30 -26.04 -7.72
N SER A 67 17.81 -26.34 -8.92
CA SER A 67 16.99 -26.47 -10.12
C SER A 67 15.77 -27.39 -9.95
N SER A 68 15.93 -28.50 -9.22
CA SER A 68 14.88 -29.48 -8.92
C SER A 68 13.83 -28.98 -7.92
N GLU A 69 14.28 -28.41 -6.81
CA GLU A 69 13.43 -27.89 -5.73
C GLU A 69 12.69 -26.65 -6.19
N LEU A 70 13.32 -25.92 -7.09
CA LEU A 70 12.78 -24.74 -7.71
C LEU A 70 11.55 -25.09 -8.53
N GLU A 71 11.50 -26.21 -9.27
CA GLU A 71 10.28 -26.65 -9.98
C GLU A 71 9.02 -26.69 -9.09
N SER A 72 9.19 -27.00 -7.80
CA SER A 72 8.09 -27.06 -6.83
C SER A 72 7.73 -25.72 -6.18
N CYS A 73 8.64 -24.75 -6.21
CA CYS A 73 8.43 -23.42 -5.63
C CYS A 73 7.47 -22.62 -6.51
N ASN A 74 6.46 -21.95 -5.95
CA ASN A 74 5.54 -21.10 -6.72
C ASN A 74 5.68 -19.61 -6.39
N SER A 75 6.49 -19.28 -5.38
CA SER A 75 6.65 -17.92 -4.88
C SER A 75 8.08 -17.62 -4.44
N VAL A 76 8.41 -16.32 -4.38
CA VAL A 76 9.66 -15.84 -3.78
C VAL A 76 9.75 -16.22 -2.30
N PHE A 77 8.61 -16.34 -1.63
CA PHE A 77 8.56 -16.82 -0.25
C PHE A 77 9.05 -18.27 -0.13
N ASP A 78 8.68 -19.15 -1.07
CA ASP A 78 9.16 -20.54 -1.08
C ASP A 78 10.68 -20.60 -1.32
N MET A 79 11.20 -19.78 -2.24
CA MET A 79 12.65 -19.66 -2.50
C MET A 79 13.41 -19.15 -1.27
N THR A 80 12.85 -18.15 -0.59
CA THR A 80 13.41 -17.62 0.66
C THR A 80 13.41 -18.68 1.75
N LYS A 81 12.32 -19.44 1.86
CA LYS A 81 12.18 -20.53 2.83
C LYS A 81 13.20 -21.64 2.58
N LEU A 82 13.39 -22.02 1.33
CA LEU A 82 14.39 -23.03 0.92
C LEU A 82 15.79 -22.61 1.38
N LEU A 83 16.19 -21.36 1.11
CA LEU A 83 17.51 -20.88 1.46
C LEU A 83 17.69 -20.69 2.97
N VAL A 84 16.69 -20.12 3.65
CA VAL A 84 16.82 -19.71 5.07
C VAL A 84 16.54 -20.85 6.04
N ILE A 85 15.54 -21.68 5.75
CA ILE A 85 15.09 -22.74 6.67
C ILE A 85 15.73 -24.07 6.32
N GLU A 86 15.68 -24.46 5.04
CA GLU A 86 16.11 -25.80 4.62
C GLU A 86 17.62 -25.85 4.42
N ASN A 87 18.24 -24.74 4.01
CA ASN A 87 19.66 -24.67 3.65
C ASN A 87 20.41 -23.53 4.36
N TYR A 88 20.20 -23.39 5.68
CA TYR A 88 20.73 -22.27 6.46
C TYR A 88 22.26 -22.08 6.37
N ASN A 89 23.02 -23.16 6.16
CA ASN A 89 24.47 -23.12 6.01
C ASN A 89 24.93 -22.37 4.74
N LEU A 90 24.06 -22.26 3.74
CA LEU A 90 24.36 -21.62 2.46
C LEU A 90 24.00 -20.13 2.45
N ILE A 91 23.28 -19.62 3.46
CA ILE A 91 22.85 -18.21 3.54
C ILE A 91 24.04 -17.24 3.36
N THR A 92 25.19 -17.56 3.97
CA THR A 92 26.40 -16.73 3.90
C THR A 92 27.01 -16.68 2.50
N SER A 93 26.66 -17.60 1.60
CA SER A 93 27.11 -17.63 0.21
C SER A 93 26.23 -16.82 -0.74
N PHE A 94 25.06 -16.37 -0.29
CA PHE A 94 24.06 -15.65 -1.09
C PHE A 94 23.56 -14.34 -0.42
N PRO A 95 24.45 -13.45 0.08
CA PRO A 95 24.04 -12.25 0.81
C PRO A 95 23.20 -11.27 -0.01
N ASP A 96 23.54 -11.05 -1.29
CA ASP A 96 22.86 -10.07 -2.14
C ASP A 96 21.50 -10.61 -2.58
N LEU A 97 21.44 -11.90 -2.93
CA LEU A 97 20.20 -12.59 -3.28
C LEU A 97 19.21 -12.62 -2.10
N LEU A 98 19.70 -12.91 -0.89
CA LEU A 98 18.90 -12.91 0.33
C LEU A 98 18.29 -11.52 0.60
N THR A 99 19.13 -10.48 0.47
CA THR A 99 18.70 -9.09 0.65
C THR A 99 17.65 -8.71 -0.39
N THR A 100 17.83 -9.16 -1.64
CA THR A 100 16.87 -8.97 -2.72
C THR A 100 15.53 -9.67 -2.44
N PHE A 101 15.54 -10.89 -1.89
CA PHE A 101 14.31 -11.59 -1.47
C PHE A 101 13.58 -10.85 -0.34
N TYR A 102 14.30 -10.38 0.69
CA TYR A 102 13.69 -9.60 1.75
C TYR A 102 13.10 -8.28 1.24
N LEU A 103 13.81 -7.60 0.34
CA LEU A 103 13.33 -6.38 -0.29
C LEU A 103 12.04 -6.64 -1.07
N PHE A 104 12.01 -7.70 -1.89
CA PHE A 104 10.81 -8.09 -2.62
C PHE A 104 9.64 -8.45 -1.68
N LEU A 105 9.87 -9.12 -0.55
CA LEU A 105 8.79 -9.49 0.38
C LEU A 105 8.29 -8.31 1.22
N THR A 106 9.15 -7.33 1.52
CA THR A 106 8.80 -6.17 2.35
C THR A 106 8.09 -5.07 1.55
N LEU A 107 8.42 -4.90 0.27
CA LEU A 107 7.83 -3.86 -0.59
C LEU A 107 6.29 -3.99 -0.72
N PRO A 108 5.68 -5.14 -1.09
CA PRO A 108 4.23 -5.29 -1.14
C PRO A 108 3.56 -5.14 0.23
N VAL A 109 4.22 -5.60 1.30
CA VAL A 109 3.68 -5.54 2.67
C VAL A 109 3.56 -4.10 3.17
N THR A 110 4.57 -3.26 2.91
CA THR A 110 4.52 -1.85 3.27
C THR A 110 3.44 -1.10 2.51
N VAL A 111 3.28 -1.38 1.20
CA VAL A 111 2.22 -0.79 0.38
C VAL A 111 0.83 -1.19 0.89
N ALA A 112 0.59 -2.48 1.13
CA ALA A 112 -0.70 -2.97 1.65
C ALA A 112 -1.04 -2.38 3.04
N SER A 113 -0.05 -2.24 3.92
CA SER A 113 -0.24 -1.63 5.25
C SER A 113 -0.62 -0.15 5.14
N ALA A 114 0.04 0.60 4.26
CA ALA A 114 -0.29 1.99 3.98
C ALA A 114 -1.71 2.12 3.41
N GLU A 115 -2.09 1.28 2.44
CA GLU A 115 -3.44 1.26 1.85
C GLU A 115 -4.52 1.02 2.89
N ARG A 116 -4.33 0.01 3.76
CA ARG A 116 -5.27 -0.28 4.86
C ARG A 116 -5.41 0.92 5.79
N SER A 117 -4.32 1.61 6.11
CA SER A 117 -4.31 2.79 6.98
C SER A 117 -5.03 3.99 6.35
N PHE A 118 -4.76 4.28 5.08
CA PHE A 118 -5.44 5.36 4.34
C PHE A 118 -6.93 5.07 4.14
N SER A 119 -7.32 3.80 3.92
CA SER A 119 -8.72 3.39 3.81
C SER A 119 -9.48 3.66 5.12
N LYS A 120 -8.90 3.29 6.27
CA LYS A 120 -9.47 3.61 7.59
C LYS A 120 -9.61 5.12 7.81
N LEU A 121 -8.59 5.90 7.47
CA LEU A 121 -8.64 7.36 7.58
C LEU A 121 -9.74 7.98 6.70
N LYS A 122 -9.94 7.44 5.49
CA LYS A 122 -11.03 7.86 4.58
C LYS A 122 -12.41 7.59 5.19
N LEU A 123 -12.60 6.45 5.85
CA LEU A 123 -13.85 6.13 6.56
C LEU A 123 -14.09 7.10 7.72
N ILE A 124 -13.09 7.32 8.58
CA ILE A 124 -13.20 8.24 9.74
C ILE A 124 -13.52 9.67 9.26
N LYS A 125 -12.82 10.17 8.25
CA LYS A 125 -13.05 11.51 7.70
C LYS A 125 -14.46 11.66 7.09
N SER A 126 -14.93 10.61 6.39
CA SER A 126 -16.29 10.61 5.84
C SER A 126 -17.34 10.60 6.94
N TYR A 127 -17.15 9.78 7.97
CA TYR A 127 -18.04 9.73 9.13
C TYR A 127 -18.13 11.09 9.83
N LEU A 128 -17.00 11.69 10.21
CA LEU A 128 -16.98 13.00 10.88
C LEU A 128 -17.64 14.11 10.05
N ARG A 129 -17.37 14.15 8.74
CA ARG A 129 -17.99 15.14 7.85
C ARG A 129 -19.50 14.94 7.74
N ASN A 130 -19.96 13.71 7.66
CA ASN A 130 -21.40 13.40 7.58
C ASN A 130 -22.10 13.77 8.89
N THR A 131 -21.51 13.44 10.04
CA THR A 131 -22.06 13.80 11.36
C THR A 131 -22.14 15.32 11.53
N LEU A 132 -21.07 16.07 11.20
CA LEU A 132 -21.09 17.54 11.24
C LEU A 132 -22.15 18.13 10.30
N SER A 133 -22.31 17.58 9.10
CA SER A 133 -23.32 18.03 8.14
C SER A 133 -24.73 17.75 8.65
N GLN A 134 -24.94 16.59 9.27
CA GLN A 134 -26.21 16.23 9.91
C GLN A 134 -26.54 17.16 11.09
N THR A 135 -25.59 17.46 11.98
CA THR A 135 -25.81 18.39 13.08
C THR A 135 -26.19 19.78 12.58
N ARG A 136 -25.49 20.29 11.55
CA ARG A 136 -25.81 21.59 10.94
C ARG A 136 -27.19 21.60 10.28
N LEU A 137 -27.53 20.54 9.54
CA LEU A 137 -28.82 20.41 8.88
C LEU A 137 -29.96 20.34 9.91
N SER A 138 -29.79 19.53 10.95
CA SER A 138 -30.75 19.41 12.06
C SER A 138 -30.97 20.75 12.77
N GLY A 139 -29.89 21.48 13.09
CA GLY A 139 -29.99 22.82 13.67
C GLY A 139 -30.71 23.81 12.76
N LEU A 140 -30.44 23.78 11.46
CA LEU A 140 -31.11 24.64 10.48
C LEU A 140 -32.61 24.31 10.36
N ALA A 141 -32.94 23.01 10.37
CA ALA A 141 -34.33 22.54 10.34
C ALA A 141 -35.10 23.01 11.58
N MET A 142 -34.49 22.92 12.77
CA MET A 142 -35.08 23.41 14.01
C MET A 142 -35.35 24.92 13.97
N ILE A 143 -34.35 25.72 13.54
CA ILE A 143 -34.52 27.18 13.39
C ILE A 143 -35.62 27.50 12.37
N SER A 144 -35.69 26.76 11.27
CA SER A 144 -36.72 26.96 10.23
C SER A 144 -38.13 26.72 10.79
N ILE A 145 -38.31 25.65 11.56
CA ILE A 145 -39.59 25.30 12.19
C ILE A 145 -40.00 26.36 13.22
N GLU A 146 -39.08 26.75 14.12
CA GLU A 146 -39.36 27.77 15.14
C GLU A 146 -39.64 29.15 14.53
N ASN A 147 -38.94 29.52 13.45
CA ASN A 147 -39.21 30.76 12.73
C ASN A 147 -40.61 30.76 12.08
N GLU A 148 -41.03 29.65 11.48
CA GLU A 148 -42.39 29.52 10.94
C GLU A 148 -43.44 29.63 12.05
N ARG A 149 -43.20 29.01 13.20
CA ARG A 149 -44.09 29.08 14.37
C ARG A 149 -44.17 30.49 14.96
N ALA A 150 -43.04 31.18 15.08
CA ALA A 150 -42.97 32.56 15.56
C ALA A 150 -43.74 33.53 14.65
N LYS A 151 -43.65 33.36 13.32
CA LYS A 151 -44.42 34.16 12.36
C LYS A 151 -45.93 33.94 12.45
N LYS A 152 -46.37 32.74 12.84
CA LYS A 152 -47.79 32.42 13.06
C LYS A 152 -48.30 32.85 14.44
N SER A 153 -47.42 33.29 15.35
CA SER A 153 -47.79 33.76 16.68
C SER A 153 -48.18 35.25 16.67
N ASN A 154 -49.24 35.61 17.39
CA ASN A 154 -49.67 37.01 17.55
C ASN A 154 -48.75 37.74 18.54
N MET A 155 -47.66 38.31 18.02
CA MET A 155 -46.67 39.07 18.80
C MET A 155 -47.30 40.20 19.64
N SER A 156 -48.35 40.84 19.12
CA SER A 156 -49.09 41.91 19.80
C SER A 156 -49.88 41.43 21.03
N ALA A 157 -50.38 40.20 21.01
CA ALA A 157 -51.03 39.59 22.18
C ALA A 157 -50.00 39.21 23.26
N LEU A 158 -48.84 38.74 22.82
CA LEU A 158 -47.73 38.30 23.70
C LEU A 158 -47.04 39.48 24.39
N ILE A 159 -46.88 40.62 23.71
CA ILE A 159 -46.36 41.86 24.31
C ILE A 159 -47.34 42.40 25.37
N LYS A 160 -48.65 42.33 25.09
CA LYS A 160 -49.67 42.76 26.05
C LYS A 160 -49.70 41.90 27.31
N SER A 161 -49.52 40.58 27.18
CA SER A 161 -49.49 39.68 28.34
C SER A 161 -48.23 39.88 29.20
N PHE A 162 -47.08 40.20 28.60
CA PHE A 162 -45.84 40.47 29.35
C PHE A 162 -45.81 41.84 30.03
N ALA A 163 -46.53 42.83 29.51
CA ALA A 163 -46.62 44.17 30.10
C ALA A 163 -47.72 44.29 31.19
N GLN A 164 -48.48 43.22 31.40
CA GLN A 164 -49.54 43.14 32.43
C GLN A 164 -49.07 42.48 33.75
N ASP A 165 -47.88 41.86 33.76
CA ASP A 165 -47.13 41.49 34.97
C ASP A 165 -46.18 42.64 35.38
#